data_AF-A0A1G2MUZ6-F1
#
_entry.id   AF-A0A1G2MUZ6-F1
#
_cell.length_a   1.000
_cell.length_b   1.000
_cell.length_c   1.000
_cell.angle_alpha   90.00
_cell.angle_beta   90.00
_cell.angle_gamma   90.00
#
_symmetry.space_group_name_H-M   'P 1'
#
loop_
_entity.id
_entity.type
_entity.pdbx_description
1 polymer ?
#
loop_
_entity_poly.entity_id
_entity_poly.type
_entity_poly.pdbx_seq_one_letter_code
_entity_poly.pdbx_strand_id
1 'polypeptide(L)' 'MAKDWTKIFKKYKGLWVALADDEETVLGAGKTLKEAFELAKKKGYKEPIMTRMPEEIVSFVGAL' A
#
# COMPACT_ATOMS: atom_id res chain seq x y z
N MET A 1 11.66 -12.48 -7.93
CA MET A 1 12.56 -11.66 -7.11
C MET A 1 11.70 -10.97 -6.06
N ALA A 2 12.11 -10.87 -4.79
CA ALA A 2 11.29 -10.24 -3.76
C ALA A 2 11.34 -8.72 -3.89
N LYS A 3 10.19 -8.03 -3.88
CA LYS A 3 10.10 -6.57 -3.89
C LYS A 3 10.29 -6.04 -2.47
N ASP A 4 11.11 -5.00 -2.31
CA ASP A 4 11.37 -4.38 -1.00
C ASP A 4 10.29 -3.32 -0.68
N TRP A 5 9.29 -3.71 0.09
CA TRP A 5 8.22 -2.82 0.53
C TRP A 5 8.52 -2.09 1.84
N THR A 6 9.74 -2.19 2.38
CA THR A 6 10.10 -1.58 3.68
C THR A 6 9.85 -0.08 3.70
N LYS A 7 10.14 0.61 2.59
CA LYS A 7 9.94 2.07 2.46
C LYS A 7 8.47 2.44 2.40
N ILE A 8 7.67 1.67 1.65
CA ILE A 8 6.22 1.88 1.52
C ILE A 8 5.55 1.63 2.88
N PHE A 9 5.88 0.52 3.53
CA PHE A 9 5.38 0.20 4.86
C PHE A 9 5.68 1.30 5.87
N LYS A 10 6.94 1.76 5.99
CA LYS A 10 7.33 2.80 6.96
C LYS A 10 6.57 4.11 6.76
N LYS A 11 6.28 4.49 5.52
CA LYS A 11 5.65 5.78 5.19
C LYS A 11 4.12 5.73 5.24
N TYR A 12 3.52 4.58 4.93
CA TYR A 12 2.07 4.44 4.75
C TYR A 12 1.43 3.45 5.73
N LYS A 13 2.14 3.09 6.80
CA LYS A 13 1.67 2.24 7.89
C LYS A 13 0.24 2.61 8.35
N GLY A 14 -0.66 1.64 8.37
CA GLY A 14 -2.07 1.82 8.76
C GLY A 14 -2.96 2.52 7.73
N LEU A 15 -2.43 2.92 6.57
CA LEU A 15 -3.19 3.59 5.51
C LEU A 15 -3.60 2.61 4.41
N TRP A 16 -4.66 2.98 3.69
CA TRP A 16 -4.91 2.46 2.36
C TRP A 16 -3.94 3.09 1.38
N VAL A 17 -3.35 2.26 0.53
CA VAL A 17 -2.39 2.64 -0.50
C VAL A 17 -2.89 2.13 -1.84
N ALA A 18 -2.91 3.00 -2.83
CA ALA A 18 -3.14 2.68 -4.22
C ALA A 18 -1.78 2.61 -4.92
N LEU A 19 -1.42 1.44 -5.41
CA LEU A 19 -0.18 1.14 -6.11
C LEU A 19 -0.43 1.06 -7.62
N ALA A 20 0.60 1.35 -8.42
CA ALA A 20 0.60 1.05 -9.84
C ALA A 20 0.78 -0.47 -10.06
N ASP A 21 0.74 -0.86 -11.34
CA ASP A 21 0.98 -2.22 -11.83
C ASP A 21 2.38 -2.77 -11.50
N ASP A 22 3.35 -1.88 -11.29
CA ASP A 22 4.69 -2.23 -10.79
C ASP A 22 4.72 -2.65 -9.30
N GLU A 23 3.61 -2.44 -8.56
CA GLU A 23 3.47 -2.65 -7.12
C GLU A 23 4.46 -1.88 -6.23
N GLU A 24 5.17 -0.89 -6.78
CA GLU A 24 6.16 -0.06 -6.06
C GLU A 24 5.77 1.42 -6.08
N THR A 25 5.15 1.86 -7.17
CA THR A 25 4.76 3.26 -7.36
C THR A 25 3.48 3.56 -6.59
N VAL A 26 3.59 4.41 -5.57
CA VAL A 26 2.44 4.86 -4.78
C VAL A 26 1.70 5.99 -5.50
N LEU A 27 0.52 5.65 -6.02
CA LEU A 27 -0.38 6.56 -6.73
C LEU A 27 -1.21 7.38 -5.76
N GLY A 28 -1.63 6.81 -4.64
CA GLY A 28 -2.42 7.49 -3.63
C GLY A 28 -2.33 6.81 -2.27
N ALA A 29 -2.57 7.57 -1.20
CA ALA A 29 -2.69 6.99 0.14
C ALA A 29 -3.68 7.79 0.99
N GLY A 30 -4.43 7.10 1.86
CA GLY A 30 -5.46 7.70 2.69
C GLY A 30 -5.91 6.79 3.83
N LYS A 31 -6.70 7.32 4.76
CA LYS A 31 -7.27 6.54 5.87
C LYS A 31 -8.37 5.61 5.40
N THR A 32 -8.98 5.91 4.25
CA THR A 32 -10.03 5.11 3.64
C THR A 32 -9.65 4.66 2.24
N LEU A 33 -10.22 3.54 1.80
CA LEU A 33 -10.08 3.03 0.43
C LEU A 33 -10.43 4.11 -0.60
N LYS A 34 -11.52 4.85 -0.34
CA LYS A 34 -12.02 5.91 -1.22
C LYS A 34 -11.01 7.03 -1.40
N GLU A 35 -10.38 7.50 -0.32
CA GLU A 35 -9.36 8.56 -0.40
C GLU A 35 -8.17 8.13 -1.26
N ALA A 36 -7.63 6.94 -1.02
CA ALA A 36 -6.50 6.41 -1.79
C ALA A 36 -6.86 6.20 -3.27
N PHE A 37 -8.06 5.70 -3.54
CA PHE A 37 -8.56 5.49 -4.91
C PHE A 37 -8.77 6.80 -5.66
N GLU A 38 -9.41 7.80 -5.04
CA GLU A 38 -9.62 9.11 -5.67
C GLU A 38 -8.29 9.81 -5.99
N LEU A 39 -7.27 9.67 -5.13
CA LEU A 39 -5.93 10.20 -5.40
C LEU A 39 -5.27 9.50 -6.59
N ALA A 40 -5.40 8.18 -6.71
CA ALA A 40 -4.88 7.44 -7.87
C ALA A 40 -5.63 7.80 -9.16
N LYS A 41 -6.96 7.96 -9.09
CA LYS A 41 -7.80 8.38 -10.22
C LYS A 41 -7.43 9.78 -10.72
N LYS A 42 -7.14 10.71 -9.80
CA LYS A 42 -6.62 12.05 -10.15
C LYS A 42 -5.29 12.01 -10.92
N LYS A 43 -4.50 10.95 -10.74
CA LYS A 43 -3.25 10.72 -11.50
C LYS A 43 -3.48 9.98 -12.83
N GLY A 44 -4.73 9.72 -13.21
CA GLY A 44 -5.07 9.06 -14.48
C GLY A 44 -5.08 7.54 -14.43
N TYR A 45 -4.89 6.92 -13.25
CA TYR A 45 -4.93 5.48 -13.10
C TYR A 45 -6.36 5.00 -12.82
N LYS A 46 -6.88 4.15 -13.71
CA LYS A 46 -8.26 3.64 -13.64
C LYS A 46 -8.38 2.43 -12.71
N GLU A 47 -7.36 1.58 -12.68
CA GLU A 47 -7.36 0.31 -11.96
C GLU A 47 -6.07 0.16 -11.13
N PRO A 48 -5.87 0.97 -10.08
CA PRO A 48 -4.74 0.82 -9.18
C PRO A 48 -4.89 -0.43 -8.30
N ILE A 49 -3.76 -1.02 -7.92
CA ILE A 49 -3.72 -2.12 -6.94
C ILE A 49 -3.95 -1.52 -5.55
N MET A 50 -5.08 -1.86 -4.94
CA MET A 50 -5.44 -1.34 -3.62
C MET A 50 -4.96 -2.28 -2.52
N THR A 51 -4.21 -1.75 -1.56
CA THR A 51 -3.74 -2.51 -0.40
C THR A 51 -3.90 -1.71 0.89
N ARG A 52 -4.22 -2.38 2.00
CA ARG A 52 -4.21 -1.78 3.33
C ARG A 52 -2.91 -2.16 4.02
N MET A 53 -2.08 -1.17 4.29
CA MET A 53 -0.82 -1.40 4.99
C MET A 53 -1.11 -1.73 6.46
N PRO A 54 -0.51 -2.80 7.00
CA PRO A 54 -0.72 -3.17 8.38
C PRO A 54 -0.20 -2.08 9.32
N GLU A 55 -0.81 -1.99 10.50
CA GLU A 55 -0.37 -1.11 11.57
C GLU A 55 0.76 -1.69 12.40
N GLU A 56 1.17 -2.92 12.17
CA GLU A 56 2.28 -3.57 12.86
C GLU A 56 2.70 -4.79 12.04
N ILE A 57 4.00 -5.06 11.98
CA ILE A 57 4.50 -6.32 11.42
C ILE A 57 4.61 -7.27 12.59
N VAL A 58 3.55 -8.04 12.82
CA VAL A 58 3.54 -9.10 13.83
C VAL A 58 4.11 -10.35 13.18
N SER A 59 5.43 -10.53 13.33
CA SER A 59 6.13 -11.69 12.82
C SER A 59 5.87 -12.89 13.74
N PHE A 60 5.28 -13.96 13.21
CA PHE A 60 5.17 -15.23 13.91
C PHE A 60 6.29 -16.16 13.46
N VAL A 61 7.12 -16.59 14.42
CA VAL A 61 8.08 -17.68 14.22
C VAL A 61 7.57 -18.81 15.12
N GLY A 62 7.23 -19.96 14.51
CA GLY A 62 6.60 -21.08 15.21
C GLY A 62 7.35 -21.45 16.49
N ALA A 63 6.61 -21.67 17.57
CA ALA A 63 7.18 -22.22 18.79
C ALA A 63 7.67 -23.65 18.50
N LEU A 64 8.95 -23.89 18.80
CA LEU A 64 9.64 -25.16 18.56
C LEU A 64 9.08 -26.28 19.44
#